data_AF-A0A1R0KHI1-F1
#
_entry.id   AF-A0A1R0KHI1-F1
#
_cell.length_a   1.000
_cell.length_b   1.000
_cell.length_c   1.000
_cell.angle_alpha   90.00
_cell.angle_beta   90.00
_cell.angle_gamma   90.00
#
_symmetry.space_group_name_H-M   'P 1'
#
loop_
_entity.id
_entity.type
_entity.pdbx_description
1 polymer ?
#
loop_
_entity_poly.entity_id
_entity_poly.type
_entity_poly.pdbx_seq_one_letter_code
_entity_poly.pdbx_strand_id
1 'polypeptide(L)'
;MEMPGFDLAWRGFNRAQVREFVREVETELRRAAAERDEAIRRAEALAAELTAACEENRELKASIDRISRVPIAPDALQERSRRMLELTREEGDDIIARATEEAAKAEAERKRITEDFERAMTLRRAEAMRALAARDEAAQARARKLLDNAAEEGERLLAEARQKADVALHLRDDVLKQLVGCRELLAEAGTVLTMTEEPKPEVPVQRRSRPETRTGAEATASGVVT
;
A
#
# COMPACT_ATOMS: atom_id res chain seq x y z
N MET A 1 -10.24 91.77 36.57
CA MET A 1 -11.67 91.41 36.38
C MET A 1 -12.09 90.75 37.69
N GLU A 2 -12.83 91.45 38.53
CA GLU A 2 -13.32 90.88 39.80
C GLU A 2 -14.21 89.68 39.48
N MET A 3 -13.89 88.51 40.03
CA MET A 3 -14.78 87.36 39.88
C MET A 3 -16.04 87.64 40.69
N PRO A 4 -17.25 87.54 40.11
CA PRO A 4 -18.48 87.76 40.84
C PRO A 4 -18.54 86.76 42.00
N GLY A 5 -18.51 87.29 43.21
CA GLY A 5 -18.64 86.49 44.43
C GLY A 5 -20.08 85.99 44.57
N PHE A 6 -20.26 84.89 45.27
CA PHE A 6 -21.60 84.43 45.66
C PHE A 6 -22.09 85.24 46.88
N ASP A 7 -23.32 85.74 46.82
CA ASP A 7 -24.00 86.36 47.94
C ASP A 7 -24.24 85.36 49.09
N LEU A 8 -24.25 85.85 50.33
CA LEU A 8 -24.49 85.05 51.53
C LEU A 8 -25.99 85.01 51.89
N ALA A 9 -26.53 83.82 52.15
CA ALA A 9 -27.90 83.62 52.62
C ALA A 9 -27.96 82.72 53.88
N TRP A 10 -28.94 82.94 54.75
CA TRP A 10 -29.18 82.08 55.92
C TRP A 10 -29.62 80.69 55.45
N ARG A 11 -28.84 79.64 55.77
CA ARG A 11 -28.89 78.28 55.17
C ARG A 11 -28.37 78.14 53.72
N GLY A 12 -27.32 78.88 53.36
CA GLY A 12 -26.61 78.69 52.08
C GLY A 12 -25.67 77.47 52.03
N PHE A 13 -25.11 77.21 50.84
CA PHE A 13 -24.13 76.15 50.61
C PHE A 13 -22.81 76.39 51.35
N ASN A 14 -22.09 75.31 51.66
CA ASN A 14 -20.78 75.39 52.29
C ASN A 14 -19.75 76.01 51.33
N ARG A 15 -19.18 77.17 51.70
CA ARG A 15 -18.18 77.90 50.91
C ARG A 15 -16.92 77.10 50.55
N ALA A 16 -16.51 76.12 51.35
CA ALA A 16 -15.39 75.25 51.01
C ALA A 16 -15.77 74.28 49.89
N GLN A 17 -16.92 73.64 50.01
CA GLN A 17 -17.46 72.70 49.02
C GLN A 17 -17.77 73.39 47.68
N VAL A 18 -18.34 74.61 47.71
CA VAL A 18 -18.59 75.39 46.49
C VAL A 18 -17.28 75.75 45.78
N ARG A 19 -16.24 76.14 46.52
CA ARG A 19 -14.92 76.45 45.93
C ARG A 19 -14.24 75.23 45.33
N GLU A 20 -14.40 74.06 45.95
CA GLU A 20 -13.90 72.79 45.42
C GLU A 20 -14.63 72.40 44.13
N PHE A 21 -15.96 72.45 44.12
CA PHE A 21 -16.77 72.18 42.94
C PHE A 21 -16.48 73.15 41.78
N VAL A 22 -16.38 74.45 42.06
CA VAL A 22 -16.01 75.44 41.02
C VAL A 22 -14.62 75.13 40.45
N ARG A 23 -13.66 74.75 41.29
CA ARG A 23 -12.32 74.35 40.81
C ARG A 23 -12.39 73.10 39.93
N GLU A 24 -13.19 72.11 40.30
CA GLU A 24 -13.41 70.90 39.51
C GLU A 24 -14.03 71.24 38.15
N VAL A 25 -15.12 72.01 38.11
CA VAL A 25 -15.77 72.45 36.87
C VAL A 25 -14.82 73.28 35.99
N GLU A 26 -14.01 74.17 36.59
CA GLU A 26 -13.00 74.90 35.83
C GLU A 26 -11.93 73.97 35.23
N THR A 27 -11.53 72.92 35.95
CA THR A 27 -10.60 71.92 35.40
C THR A 27 -11.23 71.11 34.27
N GLU A 28 -12.50 70.73 34.39
CA GLU A 28 -13.25 70.06 33.33
C GLU A 28 -13.42 70.95 32.10
N LEU A 29 -13.76 72.23 32.29
CA LEU A 29 -13.91 73.18 31.18
C LEU A 29 -12.59 73.42 30.45
N ARG A 30 -11.47 73.53 31.19
CA ARG A 30 -10.13 73.62 30.57
C ARG A 30 -9.80 72.35 29.77
N ARG A 31 -10.15 71.17 30.29
CA ARG A 31 -9.96 69.90 29.57
C ARG A 31 -10.82 69.84 28.30
N ALA A 32 -12.11 70.17 28.39
CA ALA A 32 -13.01 70.20 27.25
C ALA A 32 -12.57 71.21 26.19
N ALA A 33 -12.07 72.39 26.60
CA ALA A 33 -11.49 73.37 25.69
C ALA A 33 -10.24 72.81 24.99
N ALA A 34 -9.34 72.15 25.71
CA ALA A 34 -8.16 71.52 25.12
C ALA A 34 -8.52 70.39 24.13
N GLU A 35 -9.52 69.57 24.46
CA GLU A 35 -10.05 68.51 23.58
C GLU A 35 -10.70 69.09 22.32
N ARG A 36 -11.47 70.17 22.45
CA ARG A 36 -12.05 70.90 21.31
C ARG A 36 -10.96 71.49 20.43
N ASP A 37 -9.97 72.17 21.01
CA ASP A 37 -8.90 72.80 20.25
C ASP A 37 -8.05 71.74 19.52
N GLU A 38 -7.87 70.57 20.12
CA GLU A 38 -7.24 69.41 19.46
C GLU A 38 -8.10 68.83 18.32
N ALA A 39 -9.43 68.76 18.51
CA ALA A 39 -10.33 68.35 17.44
C ALA A 39 -10.34 69.34 16.27
N ILE A 40 -10.28 70.65 16.56
CA ILE A 40 -10.17 71.71 15.55
C ILE A 40 -8.87 71.56 14.77
N ARG A 41 -7.71 71.40 15.45
CA ARG A 41 -6.42 71.17 14.77
C ARG A 41 -6.45 69.95 13.85
N ARG A 42 -7.04 68.84 14.30
CA ARG A 42 -7.19 67.63 13.48
C ARG A 42 -8.09 67.85 12.26
N ALA A 43 -9.20 68.58 12.44
CA ALA A 43 -10.09 68.92 11.34
C ALA A 43 -9.42 69.82 10.30
N GLU A 44 -8.64 70.81 10.74
CA GLU A 44 -7.86 71.69 9.86
C GLU A 44 -6.78 70.93 9.09
N ALA A 45 -6.06 70.01 9.74
CA ALA A 45 -5.06 69.17 9.09
C ALA A 45 -5.67 68.28 8.00
N LEU A 46 -6.79 67.60 8.31
CA LEU A 46 -7.51 66.79 7.32
C LEU A 46 -8.08 67.61 6.16
N ALA A 47 -8.54 68.84 6.42
CA ALA A 47 -9.01 69.75 5.38
C ALA A 47 -7.86 70.17 4.44
N ALA A 48 -6.66 70.39 4.98
CA ALA A 48 -5.47 70.67 4.20
C ALA A 48 -5.05 69.46 3.34
N GLU A 49 -5.03 68.25 3.91
CA GLU A 49 -4.75 67.01 3.16
C GLU A 49 -5.77 66.76 2.03
N LEU A 50 -7.06 66.99 2.30
CA LEU A 50 -8.11 66.85 1.28
C LEU A 50 -7.90 67.84 0.13
N THR A 51 -7.52 69.08 0.46
CA THR A 51 -7.27 70.13 -0.53
C THR A 51 -6.06 69.75 -1.39
N ALA A 52 -4.96 69.33 -0.77
CA ALA A 52 -3.77 68.86 -1.47
C ALA A 52 -4.07 67.66 -2.39
N ALA A 53 -4.79 66.66 -1.90
CA ALA A 53 -5.18 65.50 -2.71
C ALA A 53 -6.11 65.90 -3.87
N CYS A 54 -7.00 66.87 -3.66
CA CYS A 54 -7.87 67.39 -4.73
C CYS A 54 -7.09 68.19 -5.78
N GLU A 55 -6.06 68.94 -5.40
CA GLU A 55 -5.16 69.63 -6.32
C GLU A 55 -4.35 68.62 -7.14
N GLU A 56 -3.72 67.65 -6.48
CA GLU A 56 -3.00 66.56 -7.15
C GLU A 56 -3.90 65.79 -8.12
N ASN A 57 -5.13 65.47 -7.73
CA ASN A 57 -6.08 64.78 -8.61
C ASN A 57 -6.45 65.61 -9.84
N ARG A 58 -6.59 66.93 -9.70
CA ARG A 58 -6.83 67.84 -10.84
C ARG A 58 -5.62 67.89 -11.77
N GLU A 59 -4.41 67.96 -11.23
CA GLU A 59 -3.17 67.95 -12.01
C GLU A 59 -2.99 66.63 -12.77
N LEU A 60 -3.20 65.50 -12.11
CA LEU A 60 -3.16 64.17 -12.74
C LEU A 60 -4.19 64.04 -13.85
N LYS A 61 -5.43 64.48 -13.62
CA LYS A 61 -6.49 64.50 -14.65
C LYS A 61 -6.10 65.35 -15.85
N ALA A 62 -5.57 66.55 -15.63
CA ALA A 62 -5.10 67.42 -16.70
C ALA A 62 -3.93 66.80 -17.49
N SER A 63 -3.03 66.09 -16.81
CA SER A 63 -1.93 65.36 -17.43
C SER A 63 -2.43 64.20 -18.31
N ILE A 64 -3.37 63.40 -17.78
CA ILE A 64 -4.02 62.31 -18.54
C ILE A 64 -4.73 62.86 -19.77
N ASP A 65 -5.56 63.90 -19.62
CA ASP A 65 -6.28 64.52 -20.74
C ASP A 65 -5.31 65.02 -21.82
N ARG A 66 -4.14 65.55 -21.43
CA ARG A 66 -3.09 65.97 -22.36
C ARG A 66 -2.51 64.79 -23.14
N ILE A 67 -2.20 63.68 -22.46
CA ILE A 67 -1.55 62.49 -23.04
C ILE A 67 -2.54 61.63 -23.85
N SER A 68 -3.83 61.66 -23.50
CA SER A 68 -4.89 60.85 -24.11
C SER A 68 -5.65 61.55 -25.24
N ARG A 69 -5.49 62.86 -25.45
CA ARG A 69 -6.18 63.60 -26.52
C ARG A 69 -5.76 63.14 -27.92
N VAL A 70 -6.70 63.20 -28.86
CA VAL A 70 -6.49 62.96 -30.28
C VAL A 70 -6.83 64.25 -31.05
N PRO A 71 -5.90 64.83 -31.84
CA PRO A 71 -4.54 64.36 -32.13
C PRO A 71 -3.58 64.54 -30.95
N ILE A 72 -2.65 63.60 -30.77
CA ILE A 72 -1.65 63.64 -29.69
C ILE A 72 -0.63 64.74 -30.00
N ALA A 73 -0.36 65.61 -29.03
CA ALA A 73 0.70 66.61 -29.16
C ALA A 73 2.09 65.92 -29.22
N PRO A 74 3.04 66.42 -30.04
CA PRO A 74 4.31 65.73 -30.30
C PRO A 74 5.18 65.53 -29.04
N ASP A 75 5.08 66.43 -28.05
CA ASP A 75 5.70 66.31 -26.73
C ASP A 75 5.03 65.24 -25.84
N ALA A 76 3.71 65.13 -25.90
CA ALA A 76 2.93 64.11 -25.18
C ALA A 76 3.17 62.68 -25.71
N LEU A 77 3.64 62.52 -26.96
CA LEU A 77 3.93 61.21 -27.55
C LEU A 77 5.10 60.51 -26.85
N GLN A 78 6.14 61.25 -26.46
CA GLN A 78 7.31 60.69 -25.76
C GLN A 78 6.91 60.18 -24.37
N GLU A 79 6.14 60.99 -23.63
CA GLU A 79 5.63 60.62 -22.31
C GLU A 79 4.72 59.39 -22.37
N ARG A 80 3.81 59.35 -23.35
CA ARG A 80 2.94 58.17 -23.59
C ARG A 80 3.74 56.92 -23.89
N SER A 81 4.76 57.03 -24.74
CA SER A 81 5.59 55.88 -25.14
C SER A 81 6.41 55.36 -23.96
N ARG A 82 6.94 56.25 -23.12
CA ARG A 82 7.64 55.89 -21.88
C ARG A 82 6.72 55.17 -20.91
N ARG A 83 5.55 55.74 -20.61
CA ARG A 83 4.52 55.11 -19.76
C ARG A 83 4.09 53.75 -20.27
N MET A 84 3.90 53.61 -21.58
CA MET A 84 3.56 52.34 -22.21
C MET A 84 4.67 51.30 -22.02
N LEU A 85 5.94 51.69 -22.21
CA LEU A 85 7.07 50.78 -21.98
C LEU A 85 7.21 50.37 -20.51
N GLU A 86 7.04 51.30 -19.58
CA GLU A 86 7.03 51.02 -18.14
C GLU A 86 5.91 50.04 -17.79
N LEU A 87 4.67 50.30 -18.25
CA LEU A 87 3.54 49.40 -18.03
C LEU A 87 3.77 48.01 -18.64
N THR A 88 4.29 47.93 -19.87
CA THR A 88 4.57 46.61 -20.49
C THR A 88 5.67 45.83 -19.77
N ARG A 89 6.62 46.52 -19.11
CA ARG A 89 7.64 45.86 -18.29
C ARG A 89 7.02 45.34 -16.99
N GLU A 90 6.21 46.17 -16.32
CA GLU A 90 5.45 45.76 -15.13
C GLU A 90 4.55 44.56 -15.43
N GLU A 91 3.81 44.61 -16.54
CA GLU A 91 2.98 43.47 -17.01
C GLU A 91 3.83 42.23 -17.33
N GLY A 92 5.00 42.42 -17.94
CA GLY A 92 5.95 41.34 -18.22
C GLY A 92 6.47 40.67 -16.95
N ASP A 93 6.87 41.48 -15.96
CA ASP A 93 7.33 41.02 -14.65
C ASP A 93 6.21 40.28 -13.90
N ASP A 94 4.97 40.77 -13.97
CA ASP A 94 3.79 40.13 -13.39
C ASP A 94 3.47 38.77 -14.06
N ILE A 95 3.66 38.67 -15.37
CA ILE A 95 3.47 37.41 -16.11
C ILE A 95 4.55 36.40 -15.68
N ILE A 96 5.81 36.84 -15.58
CA ILE A 96 6.92 35.99 -15.14
C ILE A 96 6.71 35.55 -13.70
N ALA A 97 6.31 36.45 -12.80
CA ALA A 97 6.01 36.15 -11.41
C ALA A 97 4.90 35.10 -11.28
N ARG A 98 3.79 35.27 -12.01
CA ARG A 98 2.69 34.29 -12.03
C ARG A 98 3.13 32.94 -12.60
N ALA A 99 3.85 32.94 -13.73
CA ALA A 99 4.34 31.71 -14.35
C ALA A 99 5.31 30.94 -13.45
N THR A 100 6.19 31.64 -12.75
CA THR A 100 7.13 31.02 -11.79
C THR A 100 6.41 30.46 -10.56
N GLU A 101 5.41 31.16 -10.04
CA GLU A 101 4.58 30.67 -8.94
C GLU A 101 3.78 29.41 -9.34
N GLU A 102 3.17 29.42 -10.52
CA GLU A 102 2.44 28.27 -11.06
C GLU A 102 3.37 27.08 -11.32
N ALA A 103 4.56 27.31 -11.88
CA ALA A 103 5.56 26.29 -12.08
C ALA A 103 6.02 25.66 -10.76
N ALA A 104 6.26 26.49 -9.72
CA ALA A 104 6.64 26.02 -8.39
C ALA A 104 5.52 25.18 -7.74
N LYS A 105 4.25 25.61 -7.88
CA LYS A 105 3.09 24.84 -7.41
C LYS A 105 2.98 23.49 -8.13
N ALA A 106 3.12 23.48 -9.45
CA ALA A 106 3.06 22.26 -10.24
C ALA A 106 4.22 21.30 -9.91
N GLU A 107 5.43 21.80 -9.67
CA GLU A 107 6.56 20.98 -9.24
C GLU A 107 6.32 20.38 -7.84
N ALA A 108 5.82 21.17 -6.89
CA ALA A 108 5.49 20.71 -5.56
C ALA A 108 4.39 19.62 -5.59
N GLU A 109 3.37 19.79 -6.43
CA GLU A 109 2.32 18.79 -6.62
C GLU A 109 2.87 17.50 -7.24
N ARG A 110 3.70 17.61 -8.29
CA ARG A 110 4.36 16.43 -8.90
C ARG A 110 5.21 15.66 -7.89
N LYS A 111 5.97 16.35 -7.04
CA LYS A 111 6.75 15.73 -5.96
C LYS A 111 5.86 14.97 -4.99
N ARG A 112 4.79 15.61 -4.49
CA ARG A 112 3.82 14.97 -3.60
C ARG A 112 3.20 13.71 -4.21
N ILE A 113 2.72 13.79 -5.45
CA ILE A 113 2.14 12.64 -6.16
C ILE A 113 3.16 11.51 -6.31
N THR A 114 4.41 11.85 -6.62
CA THR A 114 5.49 10.86 -6.78
C THR A 114 5.80 10.17 -5.45
N GLU A 115 5.94 10.92 -4.37
CA GLU A 115 6.17 10.40 -3.02
C GLU A 115 5.00 9.52 -2.54
N ASP A 116 3.76 9.94 -2.80
CA ASP A 116 2.56 9.16 -2.47
C ASP A 116 2.51 7.85 -3.26
N PHE A 117 2.83 7.92 -4.56
CA PHE A 117 2.88 6.74 -5.42
C PHE A 117 3.97 5.77 -4.97
N GLU A 118 5.18 6.25 -4.67
CA GLU A 118 6.27 5.42 -4.17
C GLU A 118 5.92 4.74 -2.86
N ARG A 119 5.29 5.47 -1.92
CA ARG A 119 4.79 4.92 -0.66
C ARG A 119 3.74 3.83 -0.89
N ALA A 120 2.73 4.13 -1.72
CA ALA A 120 1.67 3.17 -2.04
C ALA A 120 2.21 1.90 -2.72
N MET A 121 3.15 2.07 -3.65
CA MET A 121 3.78 0.93 -4.35
C MET A 121 4.66 0.11 -3.42
N THR A 122 5.38 0.75 -2.49
CA THR A 122 6.18 0.04 -1.49
C THR A 122 5.31 -0.79 -0.55
N LEU A 123 4.20 -0.21 -0.06
CA LEU A 123 3.22 -0.92 0.77
C LEU A 123 2.62 -2.10 0.02
N ARG A 124 2.15 -1.89 -1.22
CA ARG A 124 1.57 -2.94 -2.06
C ARG A 124 2.57 -4.07 -2.34
N ARG A 125 3.84 -3.75 -2.62
CA ARG A 125 4.90 -4.76 -2.79
C ARG A 125 5.12 -5.55 -1.50
N ALA A 126 5.19 -4.88 -0.35
CA ALA A 126 5.35 -5.55 0.93
C ALA A 126 4.17 -6.51 1.23
N GLU A 127 2.93 -6.08 0.98
CA GLU A 127 1.74 -6.91 1.12
C GLU A 127 1.75 -8.12 0.17
N ALA A 128 2.11 -7.91 -1.10
CA ALA A 128 2.23 -9.00 -2.08
C ALA A 128 3.29 -10.03 -1.66
N MET A 129 4.45 -9.58 -1.17
CA MET A 129 5.48 -10.48 -0.67
C MET A 129 5.01 -11.28 0.56
N ARG A 130 4.30 -10.64 1.51
CA ARG A 130 3.71 -11.35 2.66
C ARG A 130 2.69 -12.39 2.22
N ALA A 131 1.84 -12.06 1.24
CA ALA A 131 0.84 -12.97 0.72
C ALA A 131 1.46 -14.18 0.00
N LEU A 132 2.55 -13.97 -0.74
CA LEU A 132 3.32 -15.06 -1.35
C LEU A 132 3.98 -15.95 -0.29
N ALA A 133 4.68 -15.35 0.68
CA ALA A 133 5.30 -16.10 1.78
C ALA A 133 4.27 -16.95 2.54
N ALA A 134 3.10 -16.40 2.87
CA ALA A 134 2.04 -17.13 3.54
C ALA A 134 1.48 -18.29 2.68
N ARG A 135 1.39 -18.11 1.36
CA ARG A 135 0.99 -19.19 0.44
C ARG A 135 2.05 -20.28 0.36
N ASP A 136 3.32 -19.92 0.31
CA ASP A 136 4.43 -20.86 0.25
C ASP A 136 4.53 -21.67 1.55
N GLU A 137 4.40 -21.02 2.70
CA GLU A 137 4.34 -21.69 4.00
C GLU A 137 3.16 -22.66 4.09
N ALA A 138 1.97 -22.24 3.65
CA ALA A 138 0.79 -23.10 3.62
C ALA A 138 0.96 -24.29 2.66
N ALA A 139 1.58 -24.08 1.49
CA ALA A 139 1.87 -25.14 0.53
C ALA A 139 2.88 -26.14 1.09
N GLN A 140 3.97 -25.65 1.71
CA GLN A 140 4.95 -26.50 2.38
C GLN A 140 4.34 -27.31 3.52
N ALA A 141 3.49 -26.70 4.35
CA ALA A 141 2.81 -27.40 5.42
C ALA A 141 1.88 -28.51 4.90
N ARG A 142 1.17 -28.27 3.79
CA ARG A 142 0.35 -29.30 3.12
C ARG A 142 1.20 -30.42 2.54
N ALA A 143 2.30 -30.08 1.86
CA ALA A 143 3.21 -31.06 1.28
C ALA A 143 3.82 -31.97 2.38
N ARG A 144 4.26 -31.39 3.50
CA ARG A 144 4.77 -32.16 4.66
C ARG A 144 3.72 -33.13 5.18
N LYS A 145 2.49 -32.66 5.43
CA LYS A 145 1.38 -33.53 5.88
C LYS A 145 1.09 -34.67 4.90
N LEU A 146 1.13 -34.41 3.59
CA LEU A 146 0.92 -35.45 2.58
C LEU A 146 2.04 -36.49 2.59
N LEU A 147 3.29 -36.06 2.76
CA LEU A 147 4.44 -36.96 2.88
C LEU A 147 4.36 -37.80 4.16
N ASP A 148 4.01 -37.18 5.29
CA ASP A 148 3.85 -37.88 6.57
C ASP A 148 2.75 -38.94 6.46
N ASN A 149 1.57 -38.58 5.93
CA ASN A 149 0.47 -39.53 5.71
C ASN A 149 0.86 -40.66 4.74
N ALA A 150 1.54 -40.35 3.65
CA ALA A 150 1.98 -41.37 2.69
C ALA A 150 3.04 -42.31 3.29
N ALA A 151 3.92 -41.79 4.16
CA ALA A 151 4.87 -42.60 4.90
C ALA A 151 4.16 -43.56 5.87
N GLU A 152 3.20 -43.05 6.66
CA GLU A 152 2.38 -43.88 7.57
C GLU A 152 1.61 -44.98 6.82
N GLU A 153 0.98 -44.65 5.69
CA GLU A 153 0.29 -45.64 4.85
C GLU A 153 1.26 -46.67 4.25
N GLY A 154 2.43 -46.23 3.79
CA GLY A 154 3.48 -47.10 3.28
C GLY A 154 4.01 -48.08 4.34
N GLU A 155 4.26 -47.59 5.56
CA GLU A 155 4.65 -48.43 6.70
C GLU A 155 3.57 -49.45 7.04
N ARG A 156 2.29 -49.04 7.03
CA ARG A 156 1.16 -49.94 7.28
C ARG A 156 1.08 -51.04 6.22
N LEU A 157 1.19 -50.70 4.94
CA LEU A 157 1.15 -51.66 3.84
C LEU A 157 2.34 -52.63 3.88
N LEU A 158 3.53 -52.13 4.20
CA LEU A 158 4.72 -52.98 4.38
C LEU A 158 4.57 -53.93 5.56
N ALA A 159 4.02 -53.48 6.69
CA ALA A 159 3.74 -54.33 7.84
C ALA A 159 2.73 -55.43 7.49
N GLU A 160 1.65 -55.10 6.78
CA GLU A 160 0.65 -56.07 6.33
C GLU A 160 1.24 -57.10 5.34
N ALA A 161 2.05 -56.63 4.39
CA ALA A 161 2.73 -57.51 3.43
C ALA A 161 3.72 -58.46 4.11
N ARG A 162 4.49 -57.97 5.09
CA ARG A 162 5.38 -58.80 5.92
C ARG A 162 4.60 -59.86 6.69
N GLN A 163 3.51 -59.48 7.36
CA GLN A 163 2.67 -60.42 8.09
C GLN A 163 2.12 -61.52 7.16
N LYS A 164 1.64 -61.16 5.97
CA LYS A 164 1.19 -62.12 4.96
C LYS A 164 2.32 -63.05 4.49
N ALA A 165 3.52 -62.52 4.29
CA ALA A 165 4.69 -63.31 3.90
C ALA A 165 5.09 -64.29 5.01
N ASP A 166 5.12 -63.86 6.27
CA ASP A 166 5.43 -64.72 7.42
C ASP A 166 4.42 -65.88 7.54
N VAL A 167 3.13 -65.59 7.38
CA VAL A 167 2.07 -66.62 7.35
C VAL A 167 2.29 -67.62 6.21
N ALA A 168 2.62 -67.14 5.00
CA ALA A 168 2.87 -68.02 3.86
C ALA A 168 4.12 -68.91 4.06
N LEU A 169 5.19 -68.36 4.66
CA LEU A 169 6.39 -69.12 5.00
C LEU A 169 6.11 -70.19 6.05
N HIS A 170 5.34 -69.86 7.09
CA HIS A 170 4.91 -70.84 8.09
C HIS A 170 4.09 -71.98 7.49
N LEU A 171 3.10 -71.66 6.63
CA LEU A 171 2.30 -72.67 5.96
C LEU A 171 3.16 -73.58 5.07
N ARG A 172 4.12 -73.01 4.33
CA ARG A 172 5.08 -73.79 3.53
C ARG A 172 5.88 -74.75 4.41
N ASP A 173 6.41 -74.27 5.52
CA ASP A 173 7.23 -75.09 6.42
C ASP A 173 6.43 -76.23 7.03
N ASP A 174 5.15 -76.00 7.36
CA ASP A 174 4.25 -77.04 7.84
C ASP A 174 3.90 -78.07 6.76
N VAL A 175 3.66 -77.64 5.51
CA VAL A 175 3.48 -78.56 4.37
C VAL A 175 4.74 -79.39 4.14
N LEU A 176 5.93 -78.78 4.19
CA LEU A 176 7.20 -79.51 4.05
C LEU A 176 7.35 -80.56 5.15
N LYS A 177 7.05 -80.23 6.42
CA LYS A 177 7.03 -81.22 7.52
C LYS A 177 6.05 -82.36 7.23
N GLN A 178 4.84 -82.05 6.78
CA GLN A 178 3.84 -83.08 6.43
C GLN A 178 4.33 -83.98 5.30
N LEU A 179 4.94 -83.42 4.25
CA LEU A 179 5.49 -84.20 3.13
C LEU A 179 6.66 -85.08 3.57
N VAL A 180 7.55 -84.58 4.41
CA VAL A 180 8.65 -85.38 5.00
C VAL A 180 8.08 -86.51 5.84
N GLY A 181 7.13 -86.23 6.73
CA GLY A 181 6.45 -87.25 7.52
C GLY A 181 5.74 -88.30 6.66
N CYS A 182 5.02 -87.89 5.61
CA CYS A 182 4.44 -88.83 4.64
C CYS A 182 5.51 -89.67 3.92
N ARG A 183 6.65 -89.08 3.55
CA ARG A 183 7.76 -89.82 2.92
C ARG A 183 8.36 -90.85 3.88
N GLU A 184 8.52 -90.50 5.15
CA GLU A 184 9.00 -91.41 6.20
C GLU A 184 8.01 -92.57 6.41
N LEU A 185 6.72 -92.28 6.53
CA LEU A 185 5.67 -93.31 6.62
C LEU A 185 5.63 -94.22 5.38
N LEU A 186 5.82 -93.66 4.18
CA LEU A 186 5.93 -94.44 2.95
C LEU A 186 7.21 -95.26 2.89
N ALA A 187 8.33 -94.76 3.42
CA ALA A 187 9.58 -95.51 3.52
C ALA A 187 9.45 -96.67 4.53
N GLU A 188 8.82 -96.43 5.68
CA GLU A 188 8.48 -97.48 6.66
C GLU A 188 7.58 -98.55 6.01
N ALA A 189 6.52 -98.15 5.33
CA ALA A 189 5.66 -99.07 4.58
C ALA A 189 6.42 -99.83 3.48
N GLY A 190 7.34 -99.16 2.77
CA GLY A 190 8.21 -99.76 1.77
C GLY A 190 9.20 -100.78 2.35
N THR A 191 9.76 -100.52 3.54
CA THR A 191 10.59 -101.50 4.27
C THR A 191 9.78 -102.71 4.73
N VAL A 192 8.53 -102.51 5.17
CA VAL A 192 7.63 -103.61 5.51
C VAL A 192 7.29 -104.44 4.27
N LEU A 193 7.09 -103.81 3.11
CA LEU A 193 6.79 -104.50 1.84
C LEU A 193 8.02 -105.24 1.26
N THR A 194 9.23 -104.68 1.37
CA THR A 194 10.48 -105.32 0.89
C THR A 194 10.98 -106.45 1.80
N MET A 195 10.49 -106.56 3.05
CA MET A 195 10.65 -107.77 3.87
C MET A 195 9.79 -108.95 3.38
N THR A 196 9.01 -108.79 2.30
CA THR A 196 8.07 -109.81 1.76
C THR A 196 8.36 -110.28 0.33
N GLU A 197 9.43 -109.83 -0.33
CA GLU A 197 9.79 -110.29 -1.68
C GLU A 197 10.93 -111.33 -1.66
N GLU A 198 10.57 -112.61 -1.82
CA GLU A 198 11.46 -113.68 -2.31
C GLU A 198 11.68 -113.54 -3.84
N PRO A 199 12.87 -113.87 -4.38
CA PRO A 199 13.14 -113.75 -5.81
C PRO A 199 12.62 -114.98 -6.59
N LYS A 200 12.06 -114.77 -7.80
CA LYS A 200 11.73 -115.88 -8.74
C LYS A 200 11.71 -115.42 -10.21
N PRO A 201 11.90 -116.32 -11.19
CA PRO A 201 13.17 -116.55 -11.87
C PRO A 201 13.13 -116.17 -13.37
N GLU A 202 14.31 -116.13 -13.98
CA GLU A 202 14.52 -115.95 -15.42
C GLU A 202 13.88 -117.09 -16.25
N VAL A 203 13.17 -116.72 -17.33
CA VAL A 203 12.87 -117.61 -18.46
C VAL A 203 13.13 -116.83 -19.77
N PRO A 204 13.78 -117.42 -20.79
CA PRO A 204 14.45 -116.68 -21.86
C PRO A 204 13.61 -116.57 -23.14
N VAL A 205 14.21 -115.95 -24.18
CA VAL A 205 13.95 -116.13 -25.63
C VAL A 205 12.92 -115.12 -26.23
N GLN A 206 13.07 -114.38 -27.34
CA GLN A 206 13.98 -114.37 -28.51
C GLN A 206 13.97 -113.00 -29.23
N ARG A 207 15.03 -112.70 -29.98
CA ARG A 207 15.18 -111.61 -30.96
C ARG A 207 14.06 -111.57 -32.02
N ARG A 208 13.63 -110.37 -32.43
CA ARG A 208 13.45 -109.99 -33.86
C ARG A 208 13.79 -108.52 -34.11
N SER A 209 14.38 -108.30 -35.28
CA SER A 209 15.06 -107.12 -35.80
C SER A 209 14.11 -106.05 -36.38
N ARG A 210 14.48 -104.76 -36.27
CA ARG A 210 14.42 -103.56 -37.20
C ARG A 210 13.17 -103.39 -38.13
N PRO A 211 12.68 -102.19 -38.54
CA PRO A 211 13.44 -100.94 -38.76
C PRO A 211 12.75 -99.56 -38.57
N GLU A 212 13.55 -98.52 -38.85
CA GLU A 212 13.28 -97.08 -38.92
C GLU A 212 12.21 -96.66 -39.96
N THR A 213 11.60 -95.49 -39.74
CA THR A 213 11.43 -94.30 -40.64
C THR A 213 10.17 -93.51 -40.20
N ARG A 214 10.26 -92.22 -39.81
CA ARG A 214 10.39 -90.95 -40.58
C ARG A 214 9.01 -90.33 -40.89
N THR A 215 8.99 -88.99 -40.93
CA THR A 215 7.96 -88.03 -41.44
C THR A 215 6.89 -87.63 -40.41
N GLY A 216 6.42 -86.38 -40.30
CA GLY A 216 6.60 -85.09 -40.98
C GLY A 216 5.71 -84.09 -40.19
N ALA A 217 6.14 -82.85 -39.92
CA ALA A 217 6.05 -81.67 -40.78
C ALA A 217 4.79 -80.82 -40.50
N GLU A 218 5.06 -79.52 -40.22
CA GLU A 218 4.27 -78.32 -40.51
C GLU A 218 2.98 -78.04 -39.71
N ALA A 219 2.51 -76.80 -39.52
CA ALA A 219 3.02 -75.43 -39.53
C ALA A 219 1.80 -74.50 -39.31
N THR A 220 2.09 -73.21 -39.05
CA THR A 220 1.23 -72.01 -39.19
C THR A 220 0.30 -71.65 -38.01
N ALA A 221 -0.05 -70.39 -37.73
CA ALA A 221 0.54 -69.06 -37.83
C ALA A 221 -0.51 -68.05 -37.29
N SER A 222 -0.04 -66.97 -36.63
CA SER A 222 -0.58 -65.59 -36.67
C SER A 222 -1.85 -65.15 -35.87
N GLY A 223 -1.79 -63.89 -35.42
CA GLY A 223 -2.87 -63.02 -34.88
C GLY A 223 -2.57 -62.51 -33.45
N VAL A 224 -1.97 -61.33 -33.16
CA VAL A 224 -2.28 -59.89 -33.39
C VAL A 224 -3.53 -59.38 -32.63
N VAL A 225 -3.37 -58.20 -31.99
CA VAL A 225 -4.35 -57.24 -31.40
C VAL A 225 -4.79 -57.60 -29.95
N THR A 226 -4.69 -56.76 -28.90
CA THR A 226 -4.57 -55.30 -28.69
C THR A 226 -3.81 -55.05 -27.39
#